data_AF-A0A7W1SJL9-F1
#
_entry.id   AF-A0A7W1SJL9-F1
#
_cell.length_a   1.000
_cell.length_b   1.000
_cell.length_c   1.000
_cell.angle_alpha   90.00
_cell.angle_beta   90.00
_cell.angle_gamma   90.00
#
_symmetry.space_group_name_H-M   'P 1'
#
loop_
_entity.id
_entity.type
_entity.pdbx_description
1 polymer ?
#
loop_
_entity_poly.entity_id
_entity_poly.type
_entity_poly.pdbx_seq_one_letter_code
_entity_poly.pdbx_strand_id
1 'polypeptide(L)'
;MLRLVTFGSCAMMRDETAIESLSAQRRALALLAMVAAAGPTGVSRDVIAARLWPESDESRARLSLRQVLHLTHSQLGEPELLGSGPDLRLDPARCTSDVGDFRMAIAARDGTGAAALYTGPFLAGFHVRRAPAVDEWIEDERRELARLAQRALEELAGAASASGSHAAAVEHWRRLVTMEPLSGRLAASYMQALAAAGDRAAALRHARVHELMVQSELESAPDAVVTTLAERLRSSAPSVQDVAADGATAGNSNDDVGALLTPETTPAANLTAATVPAIVGTASMSSAGAPAPLWRRAGWRRTGLIALPVTLVVVLALLVLQRSNRVPESALALNASASANPSWIAPAFDASVAVLPFTNLSADAADVHASDGLTDALIGTLGRVPGLQVIARTSVFAFRNQGLGARTIADTLGVEAIVEGSWRRDGTRLRVTAQLVRAADEAVLWAGGYDRTVADVPAVQDDIARSITAALLPHLDVRNTTIVRPASIGTSDAVAHELYLRGR
;
A
#
# COMPACT_ATOMS: atom_id res chain seq x y z
N MET A 1 2.99 18.14 -12.16
CA MET A 1 2.41 18.67 -10.91
C MET A 1 2.81 17.76 -9.75
N LEU A 2 3.06 18.29 -8.54
CA LEU A 2 3.44 17.47 -7.39
C LEU A 2 2.20 16.95 -6.66
N ARG A 3 2.30 15.72 -6.15
CA ARG A 3 1.27 15.11 -5.30
C ARG A 3 1.91 14.35 -4.14
N LEU A 4 1.55 14.71 -2.92
CA LEU A 4 1.91 13.96 -1.73
C LEU A 4 0.86 12.86 -1.50
N VAL A 5 1.31 11.62 -1.44
CA VAL A 5 0.50 10.45 -1.08
C VAL A 5 0.79 10.11 0.37
N THR A 6 -0.28 10.01 1.17
CA THR A 6 -0.21 9.80 2.62
C THR A 6 -1.13 8.71 3.14
N PHE A 7 -2.18 8.31 2.41
CA PHE A 7 -2.95 7.11 2.75
C PHE A 7 -2.23 5.86 2.23
N GLY A 8 -1.81 4.99 3.15
CA GLY A 8 -0.88 3.89 2.86
C GLY A 8 0.58 4.34 2.99
N SER A 9 1.43 3.91 2.06
CA SER A 9 2.85 4.24 2.05
C SER A 9 3.09 5.70 1.64
N CYS A 10 3.80 6.46 2.47
CA CYS A 10 4.09 7.86 2.19
C CYS A 10 5.06 8.01 1.00
N ALA A 11 4.66 8.80 0.00
CA ALA A 11 5.49 9.08 -1.15
C ALA A 11 5.21 10.49 -1.71
N MET A 12 6.23 11.08 -2.34
CA MET A 12 6.07 12.28 -3.15
C MET A 12 6.09 11.90 -4.62
N MET A 13 5.06 12.28 -5.36
CA MET A 13 4.86 11.95 -6.77
C MET A 13 5.03 13.20 -7.64
N ARG A 14 5.65 13.04 -8.80
CA ARG A 14 5.64 13.99 -9.91
C ARG A 14 5.14 13.28 -11.15
N ASP A 15 4.01 13.74 -11.68
CA ASP A 15 3.43 13.19 -12.92
C ASP A 15 3.35 11.65 -12.89
N GLU A 16 2.78 11.10 -11.80
CA GLU A 16 2.64 9.66 -11.52
C GLU A 16 3.93 8.87 -11.22
N THR A 17 5.08 9.52 -11.14
CA THR A 17 6.36 8.89 -10.76
C THR A 17 6.82 9.29 -9.36
N ALA A 18 7.26 8.33 -8.56
CA ALA A 18 7.76 8.60 -7.21
C ALA A 18 9.14 9.28 -7.26
N ILE A 19 9.32 10.33 -6.46
CA ILE A 19 10.60 11.04 -6.32
C ILE A 19 11.43 10.34 -5.22
N GLU A 20 12.28 9.39 -5.63
CA GLU A 20 13.08 8.55 -4.72
C GLU A 20 13.97 9.34 -3.76
N SER A 21 14.51 10.49 -4.20
CA SER A 21 15.40 11.33 -3.39
C SER A 21 14.74 11.87 -2.11
N LEU A 22 13.42 12.08 -2.14
CA LEU A 22 12.63 12.51 -0.98
C LEU A 22 12.10 11.33 -0.16
N SER A 23 11.88 10.18 -0.80
CA SER A 23 11.51 8.93 -0.11
C SER A 23 12.55 8.52 0.94
N ALA A 24 13.84 8.77 0.67
CA ALA A 24 14.91 8.57 1.64
C ALA A 24 14.88 9.57 2.82
N GLN A 25 14.30 10.76 2.63
CA GLN A 25 14.28 11.83 3.62
C GLN A 25 13.02 11.80 4.48
N ARG A 26 12.94 10.83 5.40
CA ARG A 26 11.78 10.65 6.31
C ARG A 26 11.35 11.93 7.03
N ARG A 27 12.29 12.78 7.48
CA ARG A 27 11.95 14.07 8.13
C ARG A 27 11.32 15.08 7.18
N ALA A 28 11.73 15.12 5.91
CA ALA A 28 11.15 16.01 4.91
C ALA A 28 9.72 15.57 4.58
N LEU A 29 9.50 14.26 4.40
CA LEU A 29 8.15 13.71 4.18
C LEU A 29 7.23 13.93 5.39
N ALA A 30 7.72 13.74 6.61
CA ALA A 30 6.96 14.02 7.83
C ALA A 30 6.56 15.49 7.92
N LEU A 31 7.47 16.42 7.57
CA LEU A 31 7.16 17.84 7.49
C LEU A 31 6.03 18.12 6.49
N LEU A 32 6.15 17.58 5.27
CA LEU A 32 5.16 17.78 4.22
C LEU A 32 3.81 17.17 4.60
N ALA A 33 3.80 15.99 5.22
CA ALA A 33 2.59 15.33 5.70
C ALA A 33 1.91 16.11 6.83
N MET A 34 2.67 16.67 7.79
CA MET A 34 2.11 17.53 8.84
C MET A 34 1.44 18.77 8.25
N VAL A 35 2.10 19.41 7.28
CA VAL A 35 1.56 20.60 6.63
C VAL A 35 0.34 20.26 5.76
N ALA A 36 0.38 19.13 5.03
CA ALA A 36 -0.74 18.63 4.24
C ALA A 36 -1.96 18.31 5.09
N ALA A 37 -1.75 17.57 6.19
CA ALA A 37 -2.81 17.23 7.12
C ALA A 37 -3.45 18.49 7.70
N ALA A 38 -2.67 19.48 8.14
CA ALA A 38 -3.22 20.74 8.67
C ALA A 38 -4.05 21.54 7.65
N GLY A 39 -3.83 21.36 6.35
CA GLY A 39 -4.59 22.03 5.30
C GLY A 39 -4.44 23.56 5.36
N PRO A 40 -5.53 24.33 5.16
CA PRO A 40 -5.43 25.79 5.00
C PRO A 40 -5.06 26.54 6.28
N THR A 41 -5.17 25.93 7.46
CA THR A 41 -4.71 26.57 8.72
C THR A 41 -3.19 26.60 8.80
N GLY A 42 -2.52 25.60 8.21
CA GLY A 42 -1.09 25.40 8.33
C GLY A 42 -0.64 24.97 9.72
N VAL A 43 0.67 24.81 9.88
CA VAL A 43 1.32 24.46 11.14
C VAL A 43 2.48 25.41 11.39
N SER A 44 2.60 25.92 12.62
CA SER A 44 3.69 26.82 12.97
C SER A 44 5.05 26.13 12.87
N ARG A 45 6.06 26.90 12.45
CA ARG A 45 7.44 26.40 12.33
C ARG A 45 7.98 25.85 13.64
N ASP A 46 7.62 26.45 14.76
CA ASP A 46 8.10 26.03 16.08
C ASP A 46 7.51 24.68 16.50
N VAL A 47 6.22 24.44 16.20
CA VAL A 47 5.58 23.14 16.43
C VAL A 47 6.23 22.04 15.60
N ILE A 48 6.50 22.31 14.31
CA ILE A 48 7.20 21.36 13.44
C ILE A 48 8.62 21.08 13.94
N ALA A 49 9.35 22.13 14.32
CA ALA A 49 10.72 22.00 14.83
C ALA A 49 10.76 21.16 16.12
N ALA A 50 9.88 21.45 17.07
CA ALA A 50 9.78 20.71 18.33
C ALA A 50 9.44 19.24 18.13
N ARG A 51 8.52 18.91 17.20
CA ARG A 51 8.14 17.51 16.92
C ARG A 51 9.24 16.73 16.22
N LEU A 52 9.89 17.30 15.20
CA LEU A 52 10.90 16.59 14.40
C LEU A 52 12.26 16.46 15.12
N TRP A 53 12.55 17.35 16.06
CA TRP A 53 13.81 17.38 16.81
C TRP A 53 13.57 17.60 18.32
N PRO A 54 12.88 16.68 19.02
CA PRO A 54 12.51 16.86 20.42
C PRO A 54 13.73 16.94 21.36
N GLU A 55 14.83 16.32 20.98
CA GLU A 55 16.10 16.30 21.74
C GLU A 55 16.96 17.56 21.53
N SER A 56 16.57 18.46 20.63
CA SER A 56 17.33 19.67 20.32
C SER A 56 16.80 20.88 21.07
N ASP A 57 17.69 21.77 21.48
CA ASP A 57 17.27 23.10 21.92
C ASP A 57 16.55 23.84 20.77
N GLU A 58 15.70 24.81 21.14
CA GLU A 58 14.84 25.54 20.21
C GLU A 58 15.62 26.18 19.05
N SER A 59 16.83 26.68 19.32
CA SER A 59 17.66 27.33 18.30
C SER A 59 18.21 26.32 17.28
N ARG A 60 18.71 25.17 17.75
CA ARG A 60 19.17 24.07 16.89
C ARG A 60 18.03 23.41 16.13
N ALA A 61 16.87 23.26 16.75
CA ALA A 61 15.67 22.72 16.10
C ALA A 61 15.23 23.62 14.93
N ARG A 62 15.18 24.95 15.15
CA ARG A 62 14.87 25.93 14.10
C ARG A 62 15.89 25.94 12.97
N LEU A 63 17.19 25.83 13.28
CA LEU A 63 18.24 25.75 12.26
C LEU A 63 18.09 24.49 11.40
N SER A 64 17.84 23.34 12.05
CA SER A 64 17.62 22.06 11.39
C SER A 64 16.38 22.09 10.49
N LEU A 65 15.30 22.71 10.97
CA LEU A 65 14.10 22.96 10.16
C LEU A 65 14.41 23.79 8.92
N ARG A 66 15.17 24.88 9.04
CA ARG A 66 15.58 25.69 7.88
C ARG A 66 16.39 24.88 6.87
N GLN A 67 17.29 24.02 7.33
CA GLN A 67 18.08 23.15 6.46
C GLN A 67 17.21 22.14 5.71
N VAL A 68 16.29 21.45 6.41
CA VAL A 68 15.36 20.51 5.77
C VAL A 68 14.48 21.23 4.74
N LEU A 69 13.93 22.39 5.08
CA LEU A 69 13.13 23.18 4.14
C LEU A 69 13.92 23.59 2.89
N HIS A 70 15.16 24.04 3.06
CA HIS A 70 16.03 24.39 1.93
C HIS A 70 16.30 23.19 1.04
N LEU A 71 16.61 22.03 1.63
CA LEU A 71 16.81 20.78 0.90
C LEU A 71 15.54 20.36 0.16
N THR A 72 14.39 20.35 0.82
CA THR A 72 13.09 20.03 0.21
C THR A 72 12.79 20.93 -0.99
N HIS A 73 12.97 22.25 -0.85
CA HIS A 73 12.76 23.19 -1.96
C HIS A 73 13.74 22.93 -3.12
N SER A 74 15.01 22.68 -2.82
CA SER A 74 16.04 22.43 -3.84
C SER A 74 15.78 21.14 -4.62
N GLN A 75 15.35 20.07 -3.95
CA GLN A 75 15.10 18.77 -4.57
C GLN A 75 13.80 18.74 -5.38
N LEU A 76 12.79 19.49 -4.93
CA LEU A 76 11.52 19.61 -5.65
C LEU A 76 11.58 20.62 -6.80
N GLY A 77 12.56 21.52 -6.83
CA GLY A 77 12.63 22.60 -7.81
C GLY A 77 11.46 23.60 -7.69
N GLU A 78 10.74 23.57 -6.56
CA GLU A 78 9.56 24.40 -6.29
C GLU A 78 9.83 25.24 -5.04
N PRO A 79 10.45 26.42 -5.17
CA PRO A 79 10.85 27.24 -4.02
C PRO A 79 9.67 27.87 -3.27
N GLU A 80 8.49 27.91 -3.89
CA GLU A 80 7.25 28.46 -3.33
C GLU A 80 6.26 27.37 -2.88
N LEU A 81 6.70 26.11 -2.85
CA LEU A 81 5.87 24.97 -2.40
C LEU A 81 5.25 25.20 -1.01
N LEU A 82 6.06 25.74 -0.10
CA LEU A 82 5.68 26.02 1.27
C LEU A 82 5.67 27.54 1.49
N GLY A 83 4.59 28.04 2.09
CA GLY A 83 4.46 29.46 2.40
C GLY A 83 5.63 30.02 3.23
N SER A 84 6.01 31.27 2.96
CA SER A 84 7.08 31.98 3.70
C SER A 84 6.63 32.53 5.07
N GLY A 85 5.37 32.30 5.46
CA GLY A 85 4.78 32.78 6.71
C GLY A 85 5.29 32.07 7.98
N PRO A 86 4.78 32.50 9.15
CA PRO A 86 5.05 31.85 10.44
C PRO A 86 4.46 30.43 10.50
N ASP A 87 3.32 30.24 9.82
CA ASP A 87 2.69 28.94 9.62
C ASP A 87 3.02 28.42 8.23
N LEU A 88 3.57 27.21 8.19
CA LEU A 88 3.82 26.49 6.94
C LEU A 88 2.51 25.92 6.41
N ARG A 89 2.28 26.14 5.12
CA ARG A 89 1.13 25.69 4.34
C ARG A 89 1.62 25.19 2.99
N LEU A 90 1.02 24.13 2.48
CA LEU A 90 1.23 23.70 1.10
C LEU A 90 0.47 24.64 0.17
N ASP A 91 1.14 25.09 -0.88
CA ASP A 91 0.48 25.79 -1.99
C ASP A 91 -0.27 24.77 -2.87
N PRO A 92 -1.62 24.76 -2.88
CA PRO A 92 -2.40 23.80 -3.65
C PRO A 92 -2.18 23.93 -5.16
N ALA A 93 -1.69 25.07 -5.66
CA ALA A 93 -1.36 25.25 -7.08
C ALA A 93 -0.08 24.49 -7.48
N ARG A 94 0.80 24.18 -6.51
CA ARG A 94 2.10 23.55 -6.77
C ARG A 94 2.13 22.09 -6.32
N CYS A 95 1.47 21.78 -5.20
CA CYS A 95 1.41 20.44 -4.65
C CYS A 95 0.05 20.14 -4.02
N THR A 96 -0.56 19.05 -4.46
CA THR A 96 -1.76 18.48 -3.84
C THR A 96 -1.39 17.38 -2.85
N SER A 97 -2.35 16.97 -2.03
CA SER A 97 -2.18 15.83 -1.13
C SER A 97 -3.49 15.08 -0.98
N ASP A 98 -3.44 13.76 -0.98
CA ASP A 98 -4.62 12.91 -0.77
C ASP A 98 -5.32 13.16 0.59
N VAL A 99 -4.59 13.40 1.68
CA VAL A 99 -5.18 13.78 2.98
C VAL A 99 -5.87 15.14 2.93
N GLY A 100 -5.30 16.10 2.19
CA GLY A 100 -5.91 17.41 1.97
C GLY A 100 -7.20 17.30 1.16
N ASP A 101 -7.17 16.54 0.05
CA ASP A 101 -8.34 16.24 -0.78
C ASP A 101 -9.43 15.54 0.04
N PHE A 102 -9.05 14.58 0.90
CA PHE A 102 -9.96 13.86 1.78
C PHE A 102 -10.64 14.79 2.78
N ARG A 103 -9.87 15.63 3.48
CA ARG A 103 -10.44 16.61 4.43
C ARG A 103 -11.36 17.60 3.73
N MET A 104 -11.03 18.02 2.51
CA MET A 104 -11.92 18.85 1.68
C MET A 104 -13.23 18.13 1.33
N ALA A 105 -13.16 16.86 0.92
CA ALA A 105 -14.35 16.06 0.62
C ALA A 105 -15.25 15.90 1.87
N ILE A 106 -14.66 15.64 3.03
CA ILE A 106 -15.38 15.59 4.32
C ILE A 106 -16.05 16.93 4.62
N ALA A 107 -15.34 18.06 4.46
CA ALA A 107 -15.89 19.39 4.70
C ALA A 107 -17.04 19.74 3.73
N ALA A 108 -16.95 19.27 2.49
CA ALA A 108 -17.98 19.42 1.46
C ALA A 108 -19.17 18.45 1.63
N ARG A 109 -19.12 17.54 2.61
CA ARG A 109 -20.05 16.41 2.77
C ARG A 109 -20.14 15.50 1.53
N ASP A 110 -19.06 15.41 0.76
CA ASP A 110 -18.91 14.45 -0.31
C ASP A 110 -18.39 13.12 0.25
N GLY A 111 -19.32 12.32 0.77
CA GLY A 111 -19.00 11.01 1.34
C GLY A 111 -18.37 10.06 0.32
N THR A 112 -18.84 10.10 -0.94
CA THR A 112 -18.34 9.23 -2.02
C THR A 112 -16.89 9.56 -2.36
N GLY A 113 -16.57 10.85 -2.54
CA GLY A 113 -15.20 11.29 -2.79
C GLY A 113 -14.27 10.98 -1.62
N ALA A 114 -14.72 11.23 -0.38
CA ALA A 114 -13.95 10.91 0.82
C ALA A 114 -13.65 9.40 0.93
N ALA A 115 -14.65 8.55 0.68
CA ALA A 115 -14.49 7.11 0.68
C ALA A 115 -13.57 6.62 -0.44
N ALA A 116 -13.54 7.26 -1.62
CA ALA A 116 -12.63 6.89 -2.71
C ALA A 116 -11.17 7.24 -2.38
N LEU A 117 -10.94 8.37 -1.71
CA LEU A 117 -9.61 8.85 -1.34
C LEU A 117 -8.97 8.06 -0.19
N TYR A 118 -9.77 7.56 0.75
CA TYR A 118 -9.27 6.77 1.88
C TYR A 118 -8.97 5.32 1.45
N THR A 119 -7.75 5.07 1.00
CA THR A 119 -7.28 3.75 0.51
C THR A 119 -6.64 2.89 1.58
N GLY A 120 -6.26 3.47 2.72
CA GLY A 120 -5.63 2.76 3.83
C GLY A 120 -5.23 3.69 4.98
N PRO A 121 -4.57 3.14 6.02
CA PRO A 121 -4.16 3.92 7.18
C PRO A 121 -3.21 5.06 6.79
N PHE A 122 -3.39 6.23 7.41
CA PHE A 122 -2.51 7.37 7.23
C PHE A 122 -1.06 7.00 7.62
N LEU A 123 -0.13 7.24 6.72
CA LEU A 123 1.31 6.99 6.86
C LEU A 123 1.60 5.57 7.39
N ALA A 124 1.04 4.55 6.75
CA ALA A 124 1.19 3.15 7.15
C ALA A 124 2.67 2.73 7.15
N GLY A 125 3.14 2.19 8.28
CA GLY A 125 4.54 1.76 8.44
C GLY A 125 5.57 2.90 8.39
N PHE A 126 5.13 4.15 8.49
CA PHE A 126 6.03 5.30 8.47
C PHE A 126 6.51 5.63 9.89
N HIS A 127 7.83 5.73 10.05
CA HIS A 127 8.47 6.11 11.30
C HIS A 127 9.59 7.13 11.05
N VAL A 128 9.78 8.06 11.99
CA VAL A 128 10.88 9.02 11.97
C VAL A 128 11.83 8.74 13.13
N ARG A 129 13.05 8.32 12.80
CA ARG A 129 14.09 7.98 13.79
C ARG A 129 14.33 9.15 14.76
N ARG A 130 14.34 8.86 16.07
CA ARG A 130 14.57 9.82 17.17
C ARG A 130 13.60 11.01 17.13
N ALA A 131 12.33 10.76 16.81
CA ALA A 131 11.27 11.78 16.85
C ALA A 131 9.94 11.17 17.35
N PRO A 132 9.87 10.69 18.61
CA PRO A 132 8.67 10.04 19.16
C PRO A 132 7.42 10.95 19.11
N ALA A 133 7.60 12.26 19.24
CA ALA A 133 6.51 13.24 19.12
C ALA A 133 5.87 13.27 17.71
N VAL A 134 6.57 12.80 16.67
CA VAL A 134 5.99 12.60 15.33
C VAL A 134 5.16 11.33 15.31
N ASP A 135 5.64 10.23 15.90
CA ASP A 135 4.90 8.96 15.91
C ASP A 135 3.58 9.09 16.68
N GLU A 136 3.59 9.77 17.83
CA GLU A 136 2.38 10.11 18.58
C GLU A 136 1.40 10.94 17.74
N TRP A 137 1.89 11.98 17.07
CA TRP A 137 1.08 12.80 16.18
C TRP A 137 0.50 11.98 15.01
N ILE A 138 1.29 11.10 14.39
CA ILE A 138 0.82 10.24 13.30
C ILE A 138 -0.31 9.34 13.79
N GLU A 139 -0.20 8.77 14.97
CA GLU A 139 -1.21 7.87 15.51
C GLU A 139 -2.52 8.60 15.85
N ASP A 140 -2.43 9.80 16.43
CA ASP A 140 -3.60 10.64 16.69
C ASP A 140 -4.29 11.07 15.38
N GLU A 141 -3.50 11.49 14.39
CA GLU A 141 -3.99 11.89 13.08
C GLU A 141 -4.62 10.71 12.33
N ARG A 142 -3.99 9.53 12.38
CA ARG A 142 -4.51 8.29 11.80
C ARG A 142 -5.86 7.90 12.43
N ARG A 143 -5.99 8.01 13.75
CA ARG A 143 -7.22 7.70 14.48
C ARG A 143 -8.36 8.64 14.08
N GLU A 144 -8.07 9.93 13.94
CA GLU A 144 -9.05 10.93 13.51
C GLU A 144 -9.50 10.69 12.06
N LEU A 145 -8.56 10.53 11.13
CA LEU A 145 -8.86 10.27 9.73
C LEU A 145 -9.63 8.97 9.53
N ALA A 146 -9.28 7.90 10.27
CA ALA A 146 -10.01 6.64 10.24
C ALA A 146 -11.45 6.79 10.72
N ARG A 147 -11.70 7.54 11.80
CA ARG A 147 -13.08 7.84 12.26
C ARG A 147 -13.90 8.58 11.22
N LEU A 148 -13.31 9.58 10.57
CA LEU A 148 -13.99 10.34 9.53
C LEU A 148 -14.33 9.45 8.32
N ALA A 149 -13.39 8.61 7.89
CA ALA A 149 -13.59 7.69 6.78
C ALA A 149 -14.64 6.62 7.10
N GLN A 150 -14.61 6.05 8.31
CA GLN A 150 -15.60 5.10 8.80
C GLN A 150 -17.00 5.72 8.79
N ARG A 151 -17.14 6.94 9.29
CA ARG A 151 -18.44 7.63 9.29
C ARG A 151 -18.97 7.84 7.87
N ALA A 152 -18.13 8.30 6.95
CA ALA A 152 -18.52 8.47 5.55
C ALA A 152 -18.95 7.14 4.90
N LEU A 153 -18.20 6.06 5.15
CA LEU A 153 -18.53 4.73 4.65
C LEU A 153 -19.82 4.17 5.27
N GLU A 154 -20.09 4.39 6.56
CA GLU A 154 -21.32 3.96 7.22
C GLU A 154 -22.55 4.68 6.65
N GLU A 155 -22.44 5.99 6.39
CA GLU A 155 -23.50 6.78 5.76
C GLU A 155 -23.79 6.28 4.33
N LEU A 156 -22.74 6.03 3.53
CA LEU A 156 -22.88 5.46 2.19
C LEU A 156 -23.47 4.05 2.20
N ALA A 157 -23.00 3.19 3.10
CA ALA A 157 -23.47 1.82 3.21
C ALA A 157 -24.95 1.76 3.64
N GLY A 158 -25.35 2.63 4.58
CA GLY A 158 -26.74 2.79 4.98
C GLY A 158 -27.64 3.29 3.85
N ALA A 159 -27.20 4.31 3.10
CA ALA A 159 -27.93 4.84 1.94
C ALA A 159 -28.06 3.81 0.81
N ALA A 160 -27.00 3.04 0.53
CA ALA A 160 -27.01 1.95 -0.45
C ALA A 160 -27.97 0.83 -0.04
N SER A 161 -27.97 0.44 1.24
CA SER A 161 -28.93 -0.54 1.78
C SER A 161 -30.37 -0.03 1.65
N ALA A 162 -30.64 1.23 2.00
CA ALA A 162 -31.98 1.82 1.95
C ALA A 162 -32.53 1.98 0.52
N SER A 163 -31.66 2.22 -0.45
CA SER A 163 -32.01 2.36 -1.87
C SER A 163 -32.12 1.02 -2.62
N GLY A 164 -31.86 -0.12 -1.95
CA GLY A 164 -31.87 -1.43 -2.58
C GLY A 164 -30.63 -1.72 -3.45
N SER A 165 -29.61 -0.86 -3.41
CA SER A 165 -28.35 -1.08 -4.10
C SER A 165 -27.47 -2.05 -3.32
N HIS A 166 -27.87 -3.33 -3.33
CA HIS A 166 -27.26 -4.37 -2.50
C HIS A 166 -25.76 -4.58 -2.80
N ALA A 167 -25.34 -4.48 -4.07
CA ALA A 167 -23.93 -4.62 -4.44
C ALA A 167 -23.05 -3.50 -3.84
N ALA A 168 -23.48 -2.25 -3.93
CA ALA A 168 -22.75 -1.11 -3.36
C ALA A 168 -22.74 -1.18 -1.82
N ALA A 169 -23.86 -1.59 -1.21
CA ALA A 169 -23.93 -1.80 0.24
C ALA A 169 -22.89 -2.85 0.70
N VAL A 170 -22.84 -4.01 0.03
CA VAL A 170 -21.87 -5.08 0.31
C VAL A 170 -20.43 -4.57 0.19
N GLU A 171 -20.13 -3.74 -0.81
CA GLU A 171 -18.78 -3.18 -0.99
C GLU A 171 -18.38 -2.25 0.18
N HIS A 172 -19.24 -1.30 0.54
CA HIS A 172 -18.96 -0.37 1.63
C HIS A 172 -18.85 -1.09 2.98
N TRP A 173 -19.76 -2.03 3.28
CA TRP A 173 -19.71 -2.82 4.50
C TRP A 173 -18.47 -3.73 4.57
N ARG A 174 -18.02 -4.30 3.44
CA ARG A 174 -16.77 -5.07 3.39
C ARG A 174 -15.56 -4.22 3.80
N ARG A 175 -15.49 -2.98 3.30
CA ARG A 175 -14.41 -2.05 3.67
C ARG A 175 -14.45 -1.72 5.16
N LEU A 176 -15.63 -1.45 5.72
CA LEU A 176 -15.81 -1.18 7.15
C LEU A 176 -15.37 -2.35 8.04
N VAL A 177 -15.76 -3.58 7.72
CA VAL A 177 -15.34 -4.77 8.48
C VAL A 177 -13.84 -5.03 8.34
N THR A 178 -13.21 -4.62 7.23
CA THR A 178 -11.75 -4.71 7.12
C THR A 178 -11.03 -3.72 8.04
N MET A 179 -11.65 -2.56 8.31
CA MET A 179 -11.11 -1.55 9.23
C MET A 179 -11.28 -1.95 10.70
N GLU A 180 -12.42 -2.54 11.07
CA GLU A 180 -12.70 -3.04 12.42
C GLU A 180 -13.15 -4.52 12.38
N PRO A 181 -12.22 -5.48 12.23
CA PRO A 181 -12.56 -6.89 12.03
C PRO A 181 -13.28 -7.56 13.20
N LEU A 182 -13.10 -7.02 14.42
CA LEU A 182 -13.66 -7.54 15.67
C LEU A 182 -15.01 -6.90 16.04
N SER A 183 -15.58 -6.05 15.17
CA SER A 183 -16.79 -5.31 15.46
C SER A 183 -18.05 -6.11 15.08
N GLY A 184 -18.70 -6.71 16.08
CA GLY A 184 -19.93 -7.48 15.88
C GLY A 184 -21.07 -6.71 15.22
N ARG A 185 -21.16 -5.38 15.45
CA ARG A 185 -22.14 -4.51 14.78
C ARG A 185 -21.89 -4.45 13.27
N LEU A 186 -20.64 -4.20 12.87
CA LEU A 186 -20.27 -4.08 11.46
C LEU A 186 -20.36 -5.43 10.75
N ALA A 187 -19.94 -6.51 11.41
CA ALA A 187 -20.10 -7.87 10.90
C ALA A 187 -21.57 -8.22 10.67
N ALA A 188 -22.46 -7.89 11.61
CA ALA A 188 -23.90 -8.11 11.44
C ALA A 188 -24.50 -7.27 10.29
N SER A 189 -24.13 -5.99 10.15
CA SER A 189 -24.56 -5.15 9.03
C SER A 189 -24.08 -5.70 7.68
N TYR A 190 -22.82 -6.17 7.61
CA TYR A 190 -22.28 -6.79 6.42
C TYR A 190 -23.00 -8.09 6.05
N MET A 191 -23.28 -8.94 7.04
CA MET A 191 -24.09 -10.15 6.85
C MET A 191 -25.49 -9.83 6.33
N GLN A 192 -26.14 -8.79 6.84
CA GLN A 192 -27.45 -8.34 6.35
C GLN A 192 -27.37 -7.88 4.90
N ALA A 193 -26.34 -7.11 4.53
CA ALA A 193 -26.13 -6.68 3.16
C ALA A 193 -25.89 -7.85 2.20
N LEU A 194 -25.09 -8.84 2.61
CA LEU A 194 -24.86 -10.08 1.85
C LEU A 194 -26.15 -10.89 1.66
N ALA A 195 -26.95 -11.04 2.73
CA ALA A 195 -28.22 -11.73 2.65
C ALA A 195 -29.23 -11.00 1.75
N ALA A 196 -29.27 -9.66 1.80
CA ALA A 196 -30.11 -8.85 0.93
C ALA A 196 -29.66 -8.92 -0.54
N ALA A 197 -28.36 -9.09 -0.80
CA ALA A 197 -27.82 -9.36 -2.13
C ALA A 197 -28.07 -10.80 -2.64
N GLY A 198 -28.71 -11.66 -1.83
CA GLY A 198 -28.96 -13.07 -2.15
C GLY A 198 -27.83 -14.03 -1.82
N ASP A 199 -26.67 -13.54 -1.35
CA ASP A 199 -25.53 -14.38 -0.96
C ASP A 199 -25.54 -14.72 0.54
N ARG A 200 -26.56 -15.48 0.92
CA ARG A 200 -26.71 -16.00 2.30
C ARG A 200 -25.55 -16.91 2.71
N ALA A 201 -24.98 -17.66 1.78
CA ALA A 201 -23.86 -18.54 2.06
C ALA A 201 -22.63 -17.73 2.49
N ALA A 202 -22.32 -16.62 1.81
CA ALA A 202 -21.27 -15.71 2.23
C ALA A 202 -21.57 -15.08 3.60
N ALA A 203 -22.82 -14.69 3.89
CA ALA A 203 -23.19 -14.15 5.19
C ALA A 203 -22.89 -15.14 6.34
N LEU A 204 -23.24 -16.41 6.17
CA LEU A 204 -22.97 -17.45 7.18
C LEU A 204 -21.47 -17.80 7.28
N ARG A 205 -20.73 -17.82 6.17
CA ARG A 205 -19.26 -17.97 6.19
C ARG A 205 -18.61 -16.82 6.95
N HIS A 206 -19.05 -15.58 6.70
CA HIS A 206 -18.52 -14.41 7.38
C HIS A 206 -18.78 -14.47 8.90
N ALA A 207 -19.98 -14.87 9.32
CA ALA A 207 -20.30 -15.06 10.74
C ALA A 207 -19.31 -16.00 11.43
N ARG A 208 -18.96 -17.11 10.78
CA ARG A 208 -18.01 -18.10 11.32
C ARG A 208 -16.59 -17.53 11.39
N VAL A 209 -16.15 -16.81 10.36
CA VAL A 209 -14.83 -16.15 10.36
C VAL A 209 -14.74 -15.11 11.48
N HIS A 210 -15.78 -14.30 11.65
CA HIS A 210 -15.84 -13.30 12.72
C HIS A 210 -15.81 -13.94 14.10
N GLU A 211 -16.59 -15.00 14.32
CA GLU A 211 -16.57 -15.76 15.58
C GLU A 211 -15.17 -16.31 15.89
N LEU A 212 -14.50 -16.92 14.91
CA LEU A 212 -13.14 -17.44 15.07
C LEU A 212 -12.15 -16.33 15.42
N MET A 213 -12.29 -15.16 14.81
CA MET A 213 -11.41 -14.01 15.02
C MET A 213 -11.61 -13.38 16.40
N VAL A 214 -12.85 -13.20 16.84
CA VAL A 214 -13.18 -12.72 18.19
C VAL A 214 -12.67 -13.70 19.24
N GLN A 215 -12.85 -15.00 19.02
CA GLN A 215 -12.38 -16.02 19.95
C GLN A 215 -10.84 -16.07 20.03
N SER A 216 -10.14 -15.91 18.91
CA SER A 216 -8.66 -15.95 18.91
C SER A 216 -8.01 -14.70 19.48
N GLU A 217 -8.60 -13.52 19.27
CA GLU A 217 -8.01 -12.23 19.66
C GLU A 217 -8.48 -11.75 21.04
N LEU A 218 -9.73 -12.02 21.42
CA LEU A 218 -10.33 -11.49 22.66
C LEU A 218 -10.62 -12.56 23.71
N GLU A 219 -10.44 -13.85 23.38
CA GLU A 219 -10.81 -15.00 24.22
C GLU A 219 -12.26 -14.92 24.76
N SER A 220 -13.12 -14.16 24.05
CA SER A 220 -14.48 -13.87 24.48
C SER A 220 -15.50 -14.78 23.81
N ALA A 221 -16.70 -14.81 24.37
CA ALA A 221 -17.83 -15.49 23.74
C ALA A 221 -18.20 -14.82 22.39
N PRO A 222 -18.80 -15.57 21.44
CA PRO A 222 -19.25 -15.02 20.16
C PRO A 222 -20.25 -13.88 20.35
N ASP A 223 -20.16 -12.84 19.52
CA ASP A 223 -21.07 -11.70 19.57
C ASP A 223 -22.53 -12.12 19.37
N ALA A 224 -23.37 -11.82 20.36
CA ALA A 224 -24.78 -12.24 20.37
C ALA A 224 -25.56 -11.74 19.14
N VAL A 225 -25.24 -10.53 18.64
CA VAL A 225 -25.88 -9.95 17.45
C VAL A 225 -25.59 -10.77 16.20
N VAL A 226 -24.33 -11.20 16.03
CA VAL A 226 -23.87 -12.02 14.90
C VAL A 226 -24.49 -13.42 14.98
N THR A 227 -24.45 -14.04 16.17
CA THR A 227 -25.03 -15.37 16.41
C THR A 227 -26.53 -15.40 16.12
N THR A 228 -27.28 -14.43 16.67
CA THR A 228 -28.74 -14.32 16.46
C THR A 228 -29.08 -14.12 14.99
N LEU A 229 -28.29 -13.31 14.25
CA LEU A 229 -28.50 -13.13 12.82
C LEU A 229 -28.18 -14.41 12.04
N ALA A 230 -27.09 -15.10 12.38
CA ALA A 230 -26.74 -16.35 11.72
C ALA A 230 -27.81 -17.44 11.93
N GLU A 231 -28.39 -17.54 13.13
CA GLU A 231 -29.50 -18.44 13.43
C GLU A 231 -30.75 -18.11 12.62
N ARG A 232 -31.17 -16.83 12.60
CA ARG A 232 -32.29 -16.37 11.76
C ARG A 232 -32.07 -16.67 10.30
N LEU A 233 -30.85 -16.41 9.79
CA LEU A 233 -30.51 -16.75 8.42
C LEU A 233 -30.66 -18.24 8.23
N ARG A 234 -30.08 -19.13 9.06
CA ARG A 234 -30.25 -20.59 8.93
C ARG A 234 -31.72 -21.04 8.93
N SER A 235 -32.57 -20.47 9.80
CA SER A 235 -33.97 -20.87 9.93
C SER A 235 -34.87 -20.43 8.76
N SER A 236 -34.54 -19.33 8.07
CA SER A 236 -35.34 -18.81 6.95
C SER A 236 -35.09 -19.54 5.62
N ALA A 237 -34.75 -20.82 5.61
CA ALA A 237 -34.65 -21.58 4.35
C ALA A 237 -36.04 -21.67 3.69
N PRO A 238 -36.17 -21.60 2.35
CA PRO A 238 -37.41 -21.99 1.71
C PRO A 238 -37.62 -23.47 2.02
N SER A 239 -38.78 -23.81 2.54
CA SER A 239 -39.20 -25.20 2.66
C SER A 239 -39.14 -25.83 1.26
N VAL A 240 -38.70 -27.09 1.19
CA VAL A 240 -38.69 -27.92 -0.03
C VAL A 240 -40.10 -28.04 -0.67
N GLN A 241 -41.14 -27.54 0.01
CA GLN A 241 -42.52 -27.46 -0.48
C GLN A 241 -42.77 -26.35 -1.52
N ASP A 242 -41.99 -25.26 -1.54
CA ASP A 242 -42.23 -24.17 -2.51
C ASP A 242 -41.59 -24.43 -3.88
N VAL A 243 -40.55 -25.28 -3.96
CA VAL A 243 -39.98 -25.75 -5.24
C VAL A 243 -40.84 -26.85 -5.87
N ALA A 244 -41.64 -27.56 -5.07
CA ALA A 244 -42.54 -28.61 -5.56
C ALA A 244 -43.87 -28.06 -6.13
N ALA A 245 -44.22 -26.80 -5.85
CA ALA A 245 -45.45 -26.18 -6.35
C ALA A 245 -45.34 -25.72 -7.82
N ASP A 246 -44.13 -25.43 -8.33
CA ASP A 246 -43.89 -25.01 -9.72
C ASP A 246 -43.63 -26.18 -10.70
N GLY A 247 -43.66 -27.43 -10.22
CA GLY A 247 -43.40 -28.64 -11.02
C GLY A 247 -44.63 -29.39 -11.53
N ALA A 248 -45.85 -28.93 -11.24
CA ALA A 248 -47.08 -29.69 -11.49
C ALA A 248 -47.99 -29.05 -12.55
N THR A 249 -47.48 -28.86 -13.77
CA THR A 249 -48.33 -28.62 -14.96
C THR A 249 -47.69 -29.19 -16.23
N ALA A 250 -47.53 -30.51 -16.29
CA ALA A 250 -47.34 -31.22 -17.56
C ALA A 250 -47.87 -32.65 -17.49
N GLY A 251 -48.93 -32.90 -18.27
CA GLY A 251 -49.65 -34.18 -18.44
C GLY A 251 -51.13 -33.85 -18.65
N ASN A 252 -51.80 -34.13 -19.76
CA ASN A 252 -51.61 -35.14 -20.80
C ASN A 252 -52.33 -34.66 -22.07
N SER A 253 -51.81 -35.06 -23.24
CA SER A 253 -52.61 -35.65 -24.32
C SER A 253 -51.67 -36.12 -25.44
N ASN A 254 -51.37 -37.42 -25.43
CA ASN A 254 -51.14 -38.13 -26.68
C ASN A 254 -52.52 -38.37 -27.30
N ASP A 255 -52.65 -38.10 -28.59
CA ASP A 255 -53.08 -39.10 -29.56
C ASP A 255 -52.82 -38.61 -31.00
N ASP A 256 -52.30 -39.55 -31.78
CA ASP A 256 -52.71 -39.86 -33.15
C ASP A 256 -52.00 -39.28 -34.41
N VAL A 257 -51.30 -40.24 -35.05
CA VAL A 257 -51.14 -40.59 -36.49
C VAL A 257 -50.52 -39.60 -37.48
N GLY A 258 -49.57 -40.13 -38.28
CA GLY A 258 -49.53 -39.82 -39.71
C GLY A 258 -48.15 -39.63 -40.31
N ALA A 259 -47.58 -40.72 -40.84
CA ALA A 259 -46.41 -40.71 -41.72
C ALA A 259 -46.61 -39.84 -42.98
N LEU A 260 -45.52 -39.33 -43.57
CA LEU A 260 -45.22 -39.35 -45.01
C LEU A 260 -43.85 -38.68 -45.31
N LEU A 261 -42.93 -39.51 -45.81
CA LEU A 261 -42.04 -39.32 -46.97
C LEU A 261 -41.06 -38.13 -47.09
N THR A 262 -39.79 -38.52 -46.98
CA THR A 262 -38.65 -38.27 -47.90
C THR A 262 -37.89 -36.92 -47.92
N PRO A 263 -36.57 -36.99 -48.22
CA PRO A 263 -35.61 -35.87 -48.14
C PRO A 263 -35.29 -35.27 -49.53
N GLU A 264 -34.95 -33.98 -49.61
CA GLU A 264 -34.14 -33.44 -50.72
C GLU A 264 -33.22 -32.30 -50.27
N THR A 265 -31.92 -32.56 -50.45
CA THR A 265 -30.88 -31.80 -51.18
C THR A 265 -30.90 -30.26 -51.29
N THR A 266 -29.72 -29.69 -50.98
CA THR A 266 -29.06 -28.38 -51.27
C THR A 266 -29.24 -27.79 -52.70
N PRO A 267 -28.63 -26.62 -53.10
CA PRO A 267 -28.20 -25.36 -52.45
C PRO A 267 -28.56 -24.06 -53.25
N ALA A 268 -28.14 -22.89 -52.71
CA ALA A 268 -27.76 -21.62 -53.40
C ALA A 268 -28.82 -20.70 -54.06
N ALA A 269 -28.78 -19.40 -53.69
CA ALA A 269 -28.59 -18.27 -54.63
C ALA A 269 -28.67 -16.89 -53.93
N ASN A 270 -27.73 -16.02 -54.31
CA ASN A 270 -27.64 -14.59 -54.02
C ASN A 270 -28.71 -13.75 -54.75
N LEU A 271 -29.12 -12.62 -54.16
CA LEU A 271 -29.59 -11.41 -54.84
C LEU A 271 -29.16 -10.19 -53.99
N THR A 272 -28.05 -9.54 -54.32
CA THR A 272 -27.88 -8.33 -55.16
C THR A 272 -28.27 -7.00 -54.52
N ALA A 273 -27.25 -6.13 -54.52
CA ALA A 273 -27.22 -4.72 -54.20
C ALA A 273 -28.25 -3.85 -54.95
N ALA A 274 -28.60 -2.73 -54.33
CA ALA A 274 -29.17 -1.57 -55.01
C ALA A 274 -28.37 -0.30 -54.65
N THR A 275 -28.24 0.55 -55.66
CA THR A 275 -27.27 1.61 -55.91
C THR A 275 -28.01 2.95 -55.98
N VAL A 276 -27.48 3.98 -55.30
CA VAL A 276 -27.23 5.42 -55.67
C VAL A 276 -28.39 6.22 -56.37
N PRO A 277 -28.49 7.58 -56.20
CA PRO A 277 -27.69 8.47 -57.05
C PRO A 277 -27.07 9.68 -56.33
N ALA A 278 -25.88 10.06 -56.81
CA ALA A 278 -25.30 11.39 -56.71
C ALA A 278 -25.90 12.30 -57.79
N ILE A 279 -26.04 13.60 -57.51
CA ILE A 279 -26.23 14.64 -58.52
C ILE A 279 -25.09 15.65 -58.43
N VAL A 280 -24.58 15.96 -59.61
CA VAL A 280 -23.41 16.76 -59.97
C VAL A 280 -23.82 18.19 -60.31
N GLY A 281 -22.92 19.15 -60.04
CA GLY A 281 -22.70 20.38 -60.82
C GLY A 281 -23.50 21.62 -60.37
N THR A 282 -23.00 22.85 -60.40
CA THR A 282 -21.84 23.47 -61.06
C THR A 282 -21.69 24.93 -60.59
N ALA A 283 -20.46 25.46 -60.70
CA ALA A 283 -20.06 26.87 -60.89
C ALA A 283 -20.21 27.84 -59.69
N SER A 284 -19.43 28.92 -59.54
CA SER A 284 -18.12 29.41 -60.00
C SER A 284 -17.98 30.84 -59.40
N MET A 285 -16.77 31.40 -59.43
CA MET A 285 -16.40 32.80 -59.12
C MET A 285 -16.33 33.18 -57.62
N SER A 286 -15.44 34.05 -57.14
CA SER A 286 -14.19 34.63 -57.65
C SER A 286 -13.65 35.55 -56.53
N SER A 287 -12.32 35.70 -56.52
CA SER A 287 -11.56 36.90 -56.12
C SER A 287 -11.06 37.04 -54.67
N ALA A 288 -9.72 36.95 -54.59
CA ALA A 288 -8.76 37.93 -54.05
C ALA A 288 -8.99 38.52 -52.64
N GLY A 289 -7.99 38.60 -51.75
CA GLY A 289 -6.55 38.42 -51.94
C GLY A 289 -5.76 38.60 -50.63
N ALA A 290 -4.49 38.18 -50.67
CA ALA A 290 -3.45 38.62 -49.75
C ALA A 290 -2.98 40.04 -50.14
N PRO A 291 -2.27 40.78 -49.25
CA PRO A 291 -0.81 40.64 -49.25
C PRO A 291 -0.12 40.79 -47.87
N ALA A 292 1.19 40.59 -47.96
CA ALA A 292 2.23 40.36 -46.97
C ALA A 292 2.69 41.62 -46.16
N PRO A 293 3.69 41.47 -45.24
CA PRO A 293 4.00 42.40 -44.15
C PRO A 293 5.19 43.33 -44.44
N LEU A 294 5.22 44.54 -43.87
CA LEU A 294 6.42 45.39 -43.72
C LEU A 294 6.22 46.49 -42.66
N TRP A 295 7.06 46.53 -41.62
CA TRP A 295 7.76 47.72 -41.09
C TRP A 295 8.68 47.27 -39.93
N ARG A 296 10.01 47.27 -40.10
CA ARG A 296 11.03 48.34 -39.99
C ARG A 296 11.57 48.57 -38.57
N ARG A 297 12.91 48.49 -38.49
CA ARG A 297 13.80 48.73 -37.34
C ARG A 297 13.76 50.19 -36.86
N ALA A 298 13.96 50.40 -35.55
CA ALA A 298 14.71 51.53 -35.00
C ALA A 298 15.29 51.15 -33.62
N GLY A 299 16.59 51.38 -33.43
CA GLY A 299 17.26 51.20 -32.14
C GLY A 299 17.48 52.53 -31.43
N TRP A 300 17.69 52.48 -30.12
CA TRP A 300 18.38 53.54 -29.39
C TRP A 300 19.29 52.97 -28.30
N ARG A 301 20.51 53.50 -28.26
CA ARG A 301 21.53 53.29 -27.22
C ARG A 301 21.50 54.47 -26.24
N ARG A 302 21.97 54.19 -25.01
CA ARG A 302 22.55 55.07 -23.97
C ARG A 302 21.58 55.81 -23.03
N THR A 303 21.52 55.33 -21.79
CA THR A 303 21.94 56.11 -20.61
C THR A 303 22.69 55.19 -19.65
N GLY A 304 23.86 55.65 -19.19
CA GLY A 304 24.66 55.02 -18.15
C GLY A 304 24.79 55.94 -16.93
N LEU A 305 25.44 55.41 -15.89
CA LEU A 305 25.94 56.07 -14.66
C LEU A 305 25.01 56.15 -13.44
N ILE A 306 24.61 54.99 -12.86
CA ILE A 306 24.39 54.85 -11.39
C ILE A 306 24.95 53.50 -10.84
N ALA A 307 25.60 52.65 -11.65
CA ALA A 307 25.91 51.26 -11.23
C ALA A 307 27.21 51.07 -10.42
N LEU A 308 28.10 52.07 -10.33
CA LEU A 308 29.46 51.88 -9.80
C LEU A 308 29.63 51.84 -8.27
N PRO A 309 28.81 52.51 -7.42
CA PRO A 309 28.96 52.38 -5.97
C PRO A 309 28.32 51.11 -5.39
N VAL A 310 27.25 50.59 -6.00
CA VAL A 310 26.51 49.41 -5.49
C VAL A 310 27.30 48.12 -5.70
N THR A 311 27.97 47.98 -6.85
CA THR A 311 28.81 46.81 -7.13
C THR A 311 30.04 46.75 -6.22
N LEU A 312 30.60 47.92 -5.83
CA LEU A 312 31.76 47.97 -4.93
C LEU A 312 31.39 47.53 -3.51
N VAL A 313 30.21 47.93 -3.00
CA VAL A 313 29.71 47.53 -1.68
C VAL A 313 29.39 46.03 -1.64
N VAL A 314 28.81 45.48 -2.72
CA VAL A 314 28.50 44.05 -2.80
C VAL A 314 29.76 43.19 -2.85
N VAL A 315 30.79 43.61 -3.61
CA VAL A 315 32.07 42.88 -3.69
C VAL A 315 32.85 42.97 -2.37
N LEU A 316 32.83 44.12 -1.68
CA LEU A 316 33.48 44.28 -0.38
C LEU A 316 32.78 43.46 0.71
N ALA A 317 31.44 43.38 0.71
CA ALA A 317 30.67 42.54 1.62
C ALA A 317 30.92 41.03 1.38
N LEU A 318 31.05 40.61 0.11
CA LEU A 318 31.39 39.23 -0.25
C LEU A 318 32.82 38.86 0.16
N LEU A 319 33.78 39.77 0.04
CA LEU A 319 35.17 39.55 0.48
C LEU A 319 35.31 39.47 2.00
N VAL A 320 34.50 40.22 2.76
CA VAL A 320 34.46 40.14 4.23
C VAL A 320 33.79 38.83 4.69
N LEU A 321 32.73 38.37 4.03
CA LEU A 321 32.10 37.07 4.32
C LEU A 321 33.02 35.88 4.00
N GLN A 322 33.83 35.97 2.93
CA GLN A 322 34.77 34.90 2.55
C GLN A 322 35.97 34.80 3.50
N ARG A 323 36.34 35.89 4.20
CA ARG A 323 37.45 35.88 5.17
C ARG A 323 37.06 35.32 6.54
N SER A 324 35.76 35.27 6.86
CA SER A 324 35.24 34.80 8.15
C SER A 324 35.04 33.28 8.26
N ASN A 325 35.28 32.52 7.18
CA ASN A 325 34.97 31.07 7.13
C ASN A 325 36.20 30.15 7.23
N ARG A 326 37.31 30.62 7.81
CA ARG A 326 38.43 29.74 8.17
C ARG A 326 38.16 29.15 9.56
N VAL A 327 37.58 27.94 9.56
CA VAL A 327 37.36 27.12 10.75
C VAL A 327 38.72 26.77 11.38
N PRO A 328 38.94 27.01 12.69
CA PRO A 328 40.18 26.63 13.36
C PRO A 328 40.33 25.11 13.45
N GLU A 329 41.50 24.58 13.03
CA GLU A 329 41.86 23.15 12.97
C GLU A 329 41.97 22.43 14.33
N SER A 330 41.67 23.10 15.45
CA SER A 330 41.81 22.52 16.80
C SER A 330 40.65 21.59 17.23
N ALA A 331 39.68 21.30 16.36
CA ALA A 331 38.55 20.43 16.68
C ALA A 331 38.72 18.94 16.26
N LEU A 332 39.86 18.56 15.67
CA LEU A 332 40.12 17.18 15.21
C LEU A 332 40.58 16.21 16.32
N ALA A 333 40.69 16.66 17.58
CA ALA A 333 41.21 15.85 18.69
C ALA A 333 40.17 15.35 19.71
N LEU A 334 38.86 15.56 19.51
CA LEU A 334 37.83 15.16 20.49
C LEU A 334 36.83 14.09 20.02
N ASN A 335 36.89 13.66 18.76
CA ASN A 335 36.01 12.60 18.24
C ASN A 335 36.56 11.17 18.39
N ALA A 336 37.63 10.96 19.19
CA ALA A 336 38.20 9.63 19.41
C ALA A 336 37.57 8.87 20.59
N SER A 337 36.71 9.49 21.41
CA SER A 337 36.21 8.84 22.63
C SER A 337 34.78 9.25 22.98
N ALA A 338 33.78 8.66 22.33
CA ALA A 338 32.46 8.44 22.92
C ALA A 338 31.58 7.56 22.01
N SER A 339 32.06 6.36 21.68
CA SER A 339 31.16 5.22 21.44
C SER A 339 30.55 4.83 22.78
N ALA A 340 29.43 5.47 23.13
CA ALA A 340 28.56 5.01 24.22
C ALA A 340 27.14 5.50 23.91
N ASN A 341 26.40 4.63 23.23
CA ASN A 341 24.96 4.73 23.02
C ASN A 341 24.25 4.65 24.39
N PRO A 342 23.43 5.63 24.82
CA PRO A 342 22.44 5.39 25.85
C PRO A 342 21.12 4.99 25.17
N SER A 343 20.84 3.71 25.26
CA SER A 343 19.60 3.04 24.89
C SER A 343 18.46 3.39 25.86
N TRP A 344 17.32 3.83 25.32
CA TRP A 344 16.01 3.76 25.98
C TRP A 344 14.93 3.24 25.00
N ILE A 345 14.83 1.91 24.96
CA ILE A 345 13.67 1.01 24.84
C ILE A 345 12.44 1.48 24.02
N ALA A 346 12.50 1.28 22.70
CA ALA A 346 11.42 0.62 21.96
C ALA A 346 11.52 -0.90 22.23
N PRO A 347 10.50 -1.75 21.98
CA PRO A 347 10.77 -3.19 21.91
C PRO A 347 11.81 -3.38 20.79
N ALA A 348 13.05 -3.58 21.18
CA ALA A 348 14.15 -3.83 20.27
C ALA A 348 13.91 -5.24 19.73
N PHE A 349 13.43 -5.33 18.49
CA PHE A 349 13.68 -6.55 17.74
C PHE A 349 15.20 -6.59 17.52
N ASP A 350 15.80 -7.70 17.92
CA ASP A 350 17.25 -7.91 17.84
C ASP A 350 17.72 -8.10 16.40
N ALA A 351 16.82 -8.44 15.48
CA ALA A 351 17.03 -8.40 14.03
C ALA A 351 15.70 -8.27 13.26
N SER A 352 15.81 -7.96 11.95
CA SER A 352 14.67 -7.91 11.03
C SER A 352 14.94 -8.66 9.73
N VAL A 353 13.93 -9.41 9.25
CA VAL A 353 14.03 -10.24 8.04
C VAL A 353 12.79 -10.13 7.15
N ALA A 354 12.98 -10.12 5.84
CA ALA A 354 11.91 -10.29 4.85
C ALA A 354 12.09 -11.62 4.10
N VAL A 355 11.01 -12.37 3.91
CA VAL A 355 11.01 -13.58 3.08
C VAL A 355 10.39 -13.25 1.74
N LEU A 356 11.19 -13.25 0.68
CA LEU A 356 10.69 -12.97 -0.66
C LEU A 356 9.90 -14.16 -1.23
N PRO A 357 8.97 -13.90 -2.17
CA PRO A 357 8.34 -14.96 -2.94
C PRO A 357 9.38 -15.89 -3.59
N PHE A 358 9.28 -17.19 -3.33
CA PHE A 358 10.19 -18.15 -3.95
C PHE A 358 9.95 -18.17 -5.45
N THR A 359 11.04 -18.07 -6.21
CA THR A 359 10.96 -18.06 -7.67
C THR A 359 10.61 -19.45 -8.18
N ASN A 360 9.45 -19.62 -8.80
CA ASN A 360 9.06 -20.88 -9.43
C ASN A 360 9.83 -21.06 -10.75
N LEU A 361 10.69 -22.07 -10.81
CA LEU A 361 11.46 -22.50 -11.98
C LEU A 361 10.89 -23.79 -12.61
N SER A 362 9.71 -24.24 -12.17
CA SER A 362 9.00 -25.39 -12.74
C SER A 362 8.33 -25.00 -14.06
N ALA A 363 8.11 -25.97 -14.95
CA ALA A 363 7.42 -25.74 -16.21
C ALA A 363 5.91 -25.51 -16.04
N ASP A 364 5.33 -25.97 -14.93
CA ASP A 364 3.91 -25.86 -14.63
C ASP A 364 3.60 -24.60 -13.80
N ALA A 365 2.70 -23.76 -14.31
CA ALA A 365 2.22 -22.56 -13.62
C ALA A 365 1.37 -22.89 -12.38
N ALA A 366 0.82 -24.11 -12.27
CA ALA A 366 0.08 -24.56 -11.10
C ALA A 366 0.98 -24.61 -9.83
N ASP A 367 2.29 -24.83 -9.99
CA ASP A 367 3.24 -24.90 -8.87
C ASP A 367 3.55 -23.54 -8.25
N VAL A 368 3.13 -22.42 -8.86
CA VAL A 368 3.28 -21.07 -8.25
C VAL A 368 2.55 -21.00 -6.91
N HIS A 369 1.41 -21.67 -6.78
CA HIS A 369 0.64 -21.68 -5.54
C HIS A 369 1.38 -22.45 -4.44
N ALA A 370 2.14 -23.48 -4.80
CA ALA A 370 2.95 -24.26 -3.86
C ALA A 370 4.19 -23.49 -3.41
N SER A 371 4.89 -22.80 -4.33
CA SER A 371 6.03 -21.94 -3.97
C SER A 371 5.61 -20.77 -3.08
N ASP A 372 4.43 -20.20 -3.34
CA ASP A 372 3.86 -19.11 -2.54
C ASP A 372 3.46 -19.61 -1.14
N GLY A 373 2.89 -20.81 -1.07
CA GLY A 373 2.59 -21.48 0.20
C GLY A 373 3.83 -21.70 1.07
N LEU A 374 4.98 -22.06 0.47
CA LEU A 374 6.24 -22.16 1.20
C LEU A 374 6.71 -20.80 1.74
N THR A 375 6.64 -19.73 0.93
CA THR A 375 6.95 -18.37 1.39
C THR A 375 6.08 -17.98 2.58
N ASP A 376 4.77 -18.18 2.48
CA ASP A 376 3.82 -17.82 3.54
C ASP A 376 4.06 -18.60 4.83
N ALA A 377 4.37 -19.88 4.69
CA ALA A 377 4.63 -20.75 5.82
C ALA A 377 5.95 -20.38 6.53
N LEU A 378 6.98 -19.95 5.77
CA LEU A 378 8.23 -19.42 6.34
C LEU A 378 8.01 -18.08 7.06
N ILE A 379 7.22 -17.16 6.50
CA ILE A 379 6.84 -15.90 7.16
C ILE A 379 6.15 -16.20 8.51
N GLY A 380 5.18 -17.12 8.50
CA GLY A 380 4.44 -17.50 9.70
C GLY A 380 5.30 -18.21 10.76
N THR A 381 6.27 -19.02 10.33
CA THR A 381 7.17 -19.75 11.23
C THR A 381 8.21 -18.83 11.86
N LEU A 382 8.86 -17.98 11.06
CA LEU A 382 9.86 -17.02 11.53
C LEU A 382 9.23 -15.93 12.40
N GLY A 383 7.99 -15.52 12.11
CA GLY A 383 7.28 -14.50 12.90
C GLY A 383 6.98 -14.92 14.35
N ARG A 384 7.15 -16.21 14.69
CA ARG A 384 7.03 -16.73 16.06
C ARG A 384 8.35 -16.73 16.82
N VAL A 385 9.46 -16.35 16.20
CA VAL A 385 10.77 -16.29 16.84
C VAL A 385 10.84 -15.01 17.70
N PRO A 386 11.01 -15.12 19.03
CA PRO A 386 11.12 -13.94 19.89
C PRO A 386 12.31 -13.08 19.49
N GLY A 387 12.12 -11.76 19.45
CA GLY A 387 13.17 -10.80 19.07
C GLY A 387 13.43 -10.68 17.56
N LEU A 388 12.77 -11.47 16.71
CA LEU A 388 12.90 -11.35 15.25
C LEU A 388 11.69 -10.63 14.64
N GLN A 389 11.92 -9.50 13.97
CA GLN A 389 10.90 -8.84 13.17
C GLN A 389 10.81 -9.50 11.79
N VAL A 390 9.60 -9.90 11.38
CA VAL A 390 9.35 -10.48 10.05
C VAL A 390 8.37 -9.63 9.26
N ILE A 391 8.71 -9.32 8.02
CA ILE A 391 7.84 -8.50 7.15
C ILE A 391 6.64 -9.29 6.66
N ALA A 392 5.47 -8.64 6.68
CA ALA A 392 4.21 -9.23 6.28
C ALA A 392 4.18 -9.64 4.80
N ARG A 393 3.41 -10.71 4.52
CA ARG A 393 3.16 -11.28 3.19
C ARG A 393 2.83 -10.23 2.12
N THR A 394 1.87 -9.35 2.38
CA THR A 394 1.40 -8.37 1.40
C THR A 394 2.50 -7.43 0.94
N SER A 395 3.42 -7.06 1.85
CA SER A 395 4.55 -6.19 1.56
C SER A 395 5.64 -6.90 0.74
N VAL A 396 5.97 -8.15 1.04
CA VAL A 396 7.01 -8.89 0.29
C VAL A 396 6.53 -9.40 -1.07
N PHE A 397 5.23 -9.72 -1.21
CA PHE A 397 4.66 -10.16 -2.49
C PHE A 397 4.59 -9.04 -3.54
N ALA A 398 4.61 -7.78 -3.12
CA ALA A 398 4.67 -6.64 -4.04
C ALA A 398 5.93 -6.69 -4.93
N PHE A 399 7.04 -7.24 -4.43
CA PHE A 399 8.34 -7.31 -5.12
C PHE A 399 8.48 -8.47 -6.10
N ARG A 400 7.43 -9.28 -6.30
CA ARG A 400 7.46 -10.40 -7.23
C ARG A 400 7.81 -9.95 -8.64
N ASN A 401 8.75 -10.64 -9.28
CA ASN A 401 9.17 -10.43 -10.67
C ASN A 401 9.64 -9.00 -11.01
N GLN A 402 10.00 -8.18 -10.03
CA GLN A 402 10.47 -6.82 -10.28
C GLN A 402 11.96 -6.75 -10.70
N GLY A 403 12.71 -7.85 -10.56
CA GLY A 403 14.13 -7.90 -10.93
C GLY A 403 15.03 -6.98 -10.10
N LEU A 404 14.57 -6.54 -8.93
CA LEU A 404 15.33 -5.70 -8.01
C LEU A 404 16.32 -6.54 -7.20
N GLY A 405 17.47 -5.95 -6.88
CA GLY A 405 18.48 -6.58 -6.02
C GLY A 405 18.05 -6.62 -4.55
N ALA A 406 18.59 -7.59 -3.80
CA ALA A 406 18.26 -7.82 -2.39
C ALA A 406 18.46 -6.57 -1.53
N ARG A 407 19.52 -5.78 -1.75
CA ARG A 407 19.75 -4.54 -1.00
C ARG A 407 18.65 -3.50 -1.22
N THR A 408 18.24 -3.27 -2.47
CA THR A 408 17.18 -2.31 -2.79
C THR A 408 15.85 -2.72 -2.14
N ILE A 409 15.52 -4.01 -2.19
CA ILE A 409 14.30 -4.53 -1.55
C ILE A 409 14.41 -4.41 -0.02
N ALA A 410 15.57 -4.70 0.55
CA ALA A 410 15.80 -4.64 1.99
C ALA A 410 15.71 -3.20 2.53
N ASP A 411 16.30 -2.25 1.81
CA ASP A 411 16.23 -0.82 2.10
C ASP A 411 14.78 -0.32 2.01
N THR A 412 14.01 -0.80 1.03
CA THR A 412 12.59 -0.45 0.85
C THR A 412 11.72 -0.99 1.98
N LEU A 413 11.99 -2.22 2.41
CA LEU A 413 11.26 -2.91 3.47
C LEU A 413 11.76 -2.55 4.89
N GLY A 414 12.90 -1.90 5.00
CA GLY A 414 13.53 -1.55 6.28
C GLY A 414 14.01 -2.76 7.07
N VAL A 415 14.56 -3.78 6.39
CA VAL A 415 15.06 -5.01 7.02
C VAL A 415 16.57 -5.17 6.92
N GLU A 416 17.15 -5.89 7.89
CA GLU A 416 18.58 -6.18 7.94
C GLU A 416 18.99 -7.38 7.09
N ALA A 417 18.05 -8.30 6.85
CA ALA A 417 18.29 -9.48 6.03
C ALA A 417 17.08 -9.84 5.15
N ILE A 418 17.38 -10.53 4.04
CA ILE A 418 16.39 -11.08 3.11
C ILE A 418 16.60 -12.57 2.97
N VAL A 419 15.50 -13.32 2.96
CA VAL A 419 15.46 -14.71 2.52
C VAL A 419 14.94 -14.71 1.08
N GLU A 420 15.74 -15.25 0.17
CA GLU A 420 15.35 -15.47 -1.22
C GLU A 420 15.63 -16.91 -1.64
N GLY A 421 14.93 -17.39 -2.65
CA GLY A 421 14.99 -18.80 -3.00
C GLY A 421 14.29 -19.15 -4.30
N SER A 422 14.47 -20.40 -4.72
CA SER A 422 13.83 -20.96 -5.90
C SER A 422 13.17 -22.28 -5.59
N TRP A 423 12.11 -22.57 -6.34
CA TRP A 423 11.32 -23.78 -6.27
C TRP A 423 11.30 -24.41 -7.66
N ARG A 424 11.65 -25.69 -7.79
CA ARG A 424 11.54 -26.43 -9.05
C ARG A 424 11.02 -27.83 -8.79
N ARG A 425 9.88 -28.15 -9.39
CA ARG A 425 9.29 -29.48 -9.36
C ARG A 425 9.47 -30.17 -10.70
N ASP A 426 9.82 -31.45 -10.64
CA ASP A 426 9.88 -32.38 -11.77
C ASP A 426 9.16 -33.67 -11.36
N GLY A 427 7.89 -33.77 -11.74
CA GLY A 427 7.00 -34.85 -11.30
C GLY A 427 6.83 -34.88 -9.77
N THR A 428 7.39 -35.90 -9.12
CA THR A 428 7.36 -36.07 -7.65
C THR A 428 8.61 -35.53 -6.95
N ARG A 429 9.64 -35.14 -7.71
CA ARG A 429 10.88 -34.58 -7.18
C ARG A 429 10.76 -33.08 -7.09
N LEU A 430 11.15 -32.55 -5.93
CA LEU A 430 11.16 -31.14 -5.61
C LEU A 430 12.59 -30.73 -5.27
N ARG A 431 13.06 -29.69 -5.95
CA ARG A 431 14.27 -28.95 -5.63
C ARG A 431 13.90 -27.59 -5.07
N VAL A 432 14.31 -27.32 -3.83
CA VAL A 432 14.20 -25.99 -3.21
C VAL A 432 15.60 -25.47 -2.93
N THR A 433 15.87 -24.22 -3.30
CA THR A 433 17.06 -23.49 -2.83
C THR A 433 16.61 -22.29 -2.03
N ALA A 434 17.32 -21.99 -0.95
CA ALA A 434 17.07 -20.81 -0.14
C ALA A 434 18.40 -20.22 0.32
N GLN A 435 18.46 -18.90 0.42
CA GLN A 435 19.59 -18.19 0.97
C GLN A 435 19.14 -17.00 1.81
N LEU A 436 19.92 -16.72 2.85
CA LEU A 436 19.77 -15.58 3.73
C LEU A 436 20.87 -14.57 3.37
N VAL A 437 20.48 -13.36 2.98
CA VAL A 437 21.35 -12.30 2.48
C VAL A 437 21.27 -11.10 3.42
N ARG A 438 22.40 -10.56 3.85
CA ARG A 438 22.46 -9.34 4.67
C ARG A 438 22.33 -8.10 3.78
N ALA A 439 21.47 -7.16 4.17
CA ALA A 439 21.18 -5.97 3.39
C ALA A 439 22.37 -5.00 3.27
N ALA A 440 23.18 -4.88 4.33
CA ALA A 440 24.23 -3.88 4.43
C ALA A 440 25.34 -4.03 3.38
N ASP A 441 25.71 -5.26 3.05
CA ASP A 441 26.85 -5.63 2.21
C ASP A 441 26.54 -6.76 1.20
N GLU A 442 25.27 -7.16 1.07
CA GLU A 442 24.81 -8.29 0.24
C GLU A 442 25.51 -9.62 0.54
N ALA A 443 26.07 -9.76 1.74
CA ALA A 443 26.74 -10.99 2.15
C ALA A 443 25.72 -12.12 2.36
N VAL A 444 25.96 -13.26 1.73
CA VAL A 444 25.19 -14.49 1.99
C VAL A 444 25.59 -15.04 3.36
N LEU A 445 24.68 -14.96 4.33
CA LEU A 445 24.83 -15.47 5.68
C LEU A 445 24.65 -16.99 5.75
N TRP A 446 23.76 -17.52 4.92
CA TRP A 446 23.46 -18.94 4.82
C TRP A 446 22.87 -19.27 3.45
N ALA A 447 23.14 -20.48 2.96
CA ALA A 447 22.49 -21.04 1.79
C ALA A 447 22.21 -22.53 2.00
N GLY A 448 21.07 -23.00 1.51
CA GLY A 448 20.62 -24.39 1.60
C GLY A 448 19.99 -24.87 0.30
N GLY A 449 20.22 -26.14 -0.02
CA GLY A 449 19.63 -26.81 -1.17
C GLY A 449 19.00 -28.13 -0.73
N TYR A 450 17.76 -28.36 -1.16
CA TYR A 450 16.95 -29.51 -0.77
C TYR A 450 16.45 -30.21 -2.03
N ASP A 451 16.90 -31.43 -2.25
CA ASP A 451 16.33 -32.35 -3.24
C ASP A 451 15.51 -33.41 -2.50
N ARG A 452 14.19 -33.26 -2.52
CA ARG A 452 13.23 -34.07 -1.75
C ARG A 452 12.00 -34.42 -2.60
N THR A 453 11.05 -35.14 -2.02
CA THR A 453 9.75 -35.34 -2.66
C THR A 453 8.77 -34.24 -2.25
N VAL A 454 7.72 -34.02 -3.04
CA VAL A 454 6.70 -32.99 -2.73
C VAL A 454 5.98 -33.28 -1.41
N ALA A 455 5.90 -34.55 -0.99
CA ALA A 455 5.34 -34.93 0.31
C ALA A 455 6.18 -34.41 1.50
N ASP A 456 7.46 -34.11 1.28
CA ASP A 456 8.39 -33.66 2.32
C ASP A 456 8.43 -32.13 2.48
N VAL A 457 7.59 -31.38 1.75
CA VAL A 457 7.57 -29.91 1.80
C VAL A 457 7.49 -29.34 3.22
N PRO A 458 6.64 -29.88 4.13
CA PRO A 458 6.63 -29.41 5.52
C PRO A 458 7.98 -29.59 6.23
N ALA A 459 8.67 -30.71 5.99
CA ALA A 459 9.99 -30.95 6.57
C ALA A 459 11.05 -30.01 5.99
N VAL A 460 10.97 -29.71 4.68
CA VAL A 460 11.84 -28.72 4.02
C VAL A 460 11.63 -27.33 4.61
N GLN A 461 10.38 -26.93 4.85
CA GLN A 461 10.06 -25.67 5.51
C GLN A 461 10.67 -25.59 6.91
N ASP A 462 10.48 -26.62 7.73
CA ASP A 462 11.01 -26.66 9.10
C ASP A 462 12.54 -26.58 9.12
N ASP A 463 13.21 -27.26 8.19
CA ASP A 463 14.66 -27.22 8.06
C ASP A 463 15.17 -25.85 7.61
N ILE A 464 14.50 -25.21 6.65
CA ILE A 464 14.83 -23.86 6.17
C ILE A 464 14.64 -22.85 7.31
N ALA A 465 13.49 -22.85 7.98
CA ALA A 465 13.20 -21.93 9.08
C ALA A 465 14.24 -22.08 10.21
N ARG A 466 14.55 -23.32 10.61
CA ARG A 466 15.55 -23.61 11.64
C ARG A 466 16.94 -23.11 11.25
N SER A 467 17.34 -23.31 10.00
CA SER A 467 18.65 -22.89 9.49
C SER A 467 18.76 -21.38 9.42
N ILE A 468 17.71 -20.68 8.97
CA ILE A 468 17.63 -19.21 8.95
C ILE A 468 17.73 -18.66 10.37
N THR A 469 16.93 -19.18 11.31
CA THR A 469 16.98 -18.75 12.71
C THR A 469 18.37 -18.96 13.32
N ALA A 470 19.01 -20.11 13.06
CA ALA A 470 20.36 -20.38 13.53
C ALA A 470 21.42 -19.47 12.91
N ALA A 471 21.27 -19.11 11.62
CA ALA A 471 22.19 -18.22 10.91
C ALA A 471 22.04 -16.76 11.32
N LEU A 472 20.84 -16.35 11.75
CA LEU A 472 20.58 -15.01 12.28
C LEU A 472 21.08 -14.85 13.73
N LEU A 473 21.12 -15.94 14.51
CA LEU A 473 21.45 -15.92 15.94
C LEU A 473 22.75 -15.17 16.32
N PRO A 474 23.88 -15.32 15.62
CA PRO A 474 25.14 -14.63 15.92
C PRO A 474 25.10 -13.12 15.62
N HIS A 475 24.09 -12.67 14.88
CA HIS A 475 23.88 -11.28 14.49
C HIS A 475 22.78 -10.62 15.35
N LEU A 476 22.13 -11.37 16.25
CA LEU A 476 21.26 -10.86 17.31
C LEU A 476 22.13 -10.35 18.48
N ASP A 477 21.82 -9.18 19.05
CA ASP A 477 22.50 -8.66 20.25
C ASP A 477 22.04 -9.43 21.50
N VAL A 478 22.48 -10.69 21.66
CA VAL A 478 21.97 -11.60 22.69
C VAL A 478 22.51 -11.24 24.07
N ARG A 479 21.74 -10.45 24.83
CA ARG A 479 21.91 -10.37 26.28
C ARG A 479 20.82 -11.04 27.11
N ASN A 480 19.72 -11.58 26.55
CA ASN A 480 18.70 -12.24 27.40
C ASN A 480 17.64 -13.11 26.66
N THR A 481 18.02 -14.06 25.79
CA THR A 481 17.01 -14.90 25.12
C THR A 481 17.18 -16.39 25.44
N THR A 482 16.43 -16.86 26.43
CA THR A 482 16.17 -18.29 26.63
C THR A 482 15.25 -18.78 25.51
N ILE A 483 15.74 -19.69 24.68
CA ILE A 483 14.99 -20.25 23.55
C ILE A 483 13.85 -21.12 24.07
N VAL A 484 12.59 -20.69 23.85
CA VAL A 484 11.44 -21.60 23.90
C VAL A 484 11.40 -22.33 22.56
N ARG A 485 11.50 -23.66 22.59
CA ARG A 485 11.37 -24.52 21.40
C ARG A 485 10.04 -24.23 20.70
N PRO A 486 10.02 -23.92 19.39
CA PRO A 486 8.77 -23.91 18.64
C PRO A 486 8.22 -25.34 18.61
N ALA A 487 7.08 -25.57 19.27
CA ALA A 487 6.32 -26.80 19.11
C ALA A 487 5.70 -26.81 17.70
N SER A 488 5.90 -27.89 16.95
CA SER A 488 5.28 -28.11 15.65
C SER A 488 3.76 -28.18 15.83
N ILE A 489 3.05 -27.13 15.42
CA ILE A 489 1.59 -27.18 15.27
C ILE A 489 1.30 -27.01 13.78
N GLY A 490 1.44 -28.12 13.08
CA GLY A 490 1.06 -28.35 11.69
C GLY A 490 0.69 -29.82 11.55
N THR A 491 -0.17 -30.14 10.58
CA THR A 491 -0.48 -31.54 10.25
C THR A 491 0.72 -32.19 9.57
N SER A 492 1.07 -33.42 9.95
CA SER A 492 2.06 -34.24 9.24
C SER A 492 1.51 -34.83 7.94
N ASP A 493 0.23 -34.62 7.65
CA ASP A 493 -0.43 -35.04 6.42
C ASP A 493 -0.29 -33.95 5.34
N ALA A 494 0.53 -34.25 4.33
CA ALA A 494 0.81 -33.36 3.20
C ALA A 494 -0.45 -32.99 2.39
N VAL A 495 -1.44 -33.89 2.30
CA VAL A 495 -2.69 -33.64 1.57
C VAL A 495 -3.58 -32.66 2.36
N ALA A 496 -3.64 -32.81 3.69
CA ALA A 496 -4.36 -31.87 4.55
C ALA A 496 -3.70 -30.48 4.55
N HIS A 497 -2.37 -30.42 4.45
CA HIS A 497 -1.65 -29.16 4.31
C HIS A 497 -1.88 -28.50 2.93
N GLU A 498 -1.86 -29.27 1.85
CA GLU A 498 -2.14 -28.77 0.50
C GLU A 498 -3.59 -28.27 0.37
N LEU A 499 -4.56 -28.99 0.92
CA LEU A 499 -5.97 -28.55 0.94
C LEU A 499 -6.19 -27.30 1.79
N TYR A 500 -5.47 -27.17 2.90
CA TYR A 500 -5.47 -25.95 3.72
C TYR A 500 -4.92 -24.74 2.94
N LEU A 501 -3.82 -24.91 2.21
CA LEU A 501 -3.24 -23.86 1.38
C LEU A 501 -4.14 -23.47 0.20
N ARG A 502 -4.91 -24.41 -0.37
CA ARG A 502 -5.87 -24.13 -1.46
C ARG A 502 -7.15 -23.42 -0.99
N GLY A 503 -7.49 -23.50 0.30
CA GLY A 503 -8.74 -22.95 0.86
C GLY A 503 -8.64 -21.54 1.43
N ARG A 504 -7.42 -20.98 1.53
CA ARG A 504 -7.13 -19.59 1.91
C ARG A 504 -6.82 -18.75 0.68
#